data_AF-A0AAI9YQS8-F1
#
_entry.id   AF-A0AAI9YQS8-F1
#
_cell.length_a   1.000
_cell.length_b   1.000
_cell.length_c   1.000
_cell.angle_alpha   90.00
_cell.angle_beta   90.00
_cell.angle_gamma   90.00
#
_symmetry.space_group_name_H-M   'P 1'
#
loop_
_entity.id
_entity.type
_entity.pdbx_description
1 polymer ?
#
loop_
_entity_poly.entity_id
_entity_poly.type
_entity_poly.pdbx_seq_one_letter_code
_entity_poly.pdbx_strand_id
1 'polypeptide(L)' 'MAWQQRRTPSGKVQWQCNQDGTQNAIISASQVSSSQLKEYLDTNYPGQYSVQLKRDKFRITVGSRVR' A
#
# COMPACT_ATOMS: atom_id res chain seq x y z
N MET A 1 2.11 17.67 3.76
CA MET A 1 2.06 16.20 3.59
C MET A 1 3.20 15.80 2.66
N ALA A 2 4.00 14.79 3.03
CA ALA A 2 5.13 14.34 2.22
C ALA A 2 4.71 13.16 1.33
N TRP A 3 5.04 13.25 0.04
CA TRP A 3 4.84 12.17 -0.93
C TRP A 3 6.15 11.41 -1.11
N GLN A 4 6.11 10.09 -1.04
CA GLN A 4 7.26 9.23 -1.30
C GLN A 4 6.96 8.31 -2.47
N GLN A 5 7.82 8.29 -3.49
CA GLN A 5 7.75 7.25 -4.53
C GLN A 5 8.46 6.00 -4.01
N ARG A 6 7.76 4.85 -4.03
CA ARG A 6 8.36 3.55 -3.68
C ARG A 6 8.14 2.57 -4.82
N ARG A 7 9.09 1.64 -5.00
CA ARG A 7 8.92 0.51 -5.92
C ARG A 7 8.01 -0.52 -5.27
N THR A 8 7.00 -0.95 -6.02
CA THR A 8 6.08 -2.03 -5.70
C THR A 8 6.05 -3.00 -6.89
N PRO A 9 5.41 -4.19 -6.78
CA PRO A 9 5.29 -5.11 -7.90
C PRO A 9 4.56 -4.51 -9.12
N SER A 10 3.68 -3.51 -8.89
CA SER A 10 3.00 -2.76 -9.95
C SER A 10 3.87 -1.69 -10.64
N GLY A 11 5.08 -1.45 -10.15
CA GLY A 11 5.97 -0.37 -10.59
C GLY A 11 6.14 0.73 -9.53
N LYS A 12 6.43 1.96 -9.98
CA LYS A 12 6.60 3.13 -9.09
C LYS A 12 5.23 3.61 -8.62
N VAL A 13 4.99 3.53 -7.31
CA VAL A 13 3.74 3.95 -6.68
C VAL A 13 4.01 5.11 -5.75
N GLN A 14 3.12 6.10 -5.77
CA GLN A 14 3.15 7.22 -4.85
C GLN A 14 2.48 6.84 -3.53
N TRP A 15 3.23 7.02 -2.45
CA TRP A 15 2.76 6.87 -1.09
C TRP A 15 2.55 8.25 -0.47
N GLN A 16 1.36 8.47 0.07
CA GLN A 16 1.01 9.66 0.83
C GLN A 16 1.27 9.40 2.30
N CYS A 17 2.08 10.23 2.96
CA CYS A 17 2.16 10.22 4.42
C CYS A 17 1.02 11.06 5.01
N ASN A 18 0.20 10.43 5.84
CA ASN A 18 -0.90 11.07 6.56
C ASN A 18 -0.39 11.70 7.87
N GLN A 19 -1.18 12.58 8.47
CA GLN A 19 -0.83 13.27 9.72
C GLN A 19 -0.85 12.32 10.95
N ASP A 20 -1.59 11.22 10.87
CA ASP A 20 -1.68 10.18 11.92
C ASP A 20 -0.49 9.20 11.91
N GLY A 21 0.50 9.42 11.05
CA GLY A 21 1.67 8.54 10.89
C GLY A 21 1.43 7.33 10.01
N THR A 22 0.23 7.14 9.46
CA THR A 22 -0.04 6.11 8.44
C THR A 22 0.36 6.59 7.05
N GLN A 23 0.53 5.66 6.12
CA GLN A 23 0.85 5.93 4.73
C GLN A 23 -0.15 5.22 3.81
N ASN A 24 -0.66 5.94 2.82
CA ASN A 24 -1.60 5.41 1.84
C ASN A 24 -0.98 5.29 0.45
N ALA A 25 -1.31 4.23 -0.26
CA ALA A 25 -1.01 4.07 -1.68
C ALA A 25 -2.26 3.60 -2.44
N ILE A 26 -2.33 3.97 -3.71
CA ILE A 26 -3.38 3.51 -4.63
C ILE A 26 -2.68 2.85 -5.82
N ILE A 27 -3.07 1.61 -6.10
CA ILE A 27 -2.54 0.80 -7.20
C ILE A 27 -3.71 0.29 -8.03
N SER A 28 -3.60 0.30 -9.36
CA SER A 28 -4.62 -0.32 -10.20
C SER A 28 -4.52 -1.84 -10.14
N ALA A 29 -5.65 -2.52 -10.01
CA ALA A 29 -5.73 -3.99 -9.98
C ALA A 29 -5.36 -4.63 -11.33
N SER A 30 -5.29 -3.85 -12.41
CA SER A 30 -4.76 -4.30 -13.71
C SER A 30 -3.22 -4.37 -13.74
N GLN A 31 -2.54 -3.68 -12.81
CA GLN A 31 -1.08 -3.58 -12.79
C GLN A 31 -0.41 -4.59 -11.86
N VAL A 32 -1.15 -5.21 -10.94
CA VAL A 32 -0.62 -6.19 -10.00
C VAL A 32 -1.71 -7.17 -9.58
N SER A 33 -1.35 -8.45 -9.46
CA SER A 33 -2.25 -9.45 -8.91
C SER A 33 -2.38 -9.31 -7.39
N SER A 34 -3.52 -9.75 -6.85
CA SER A 34 -3.75 -9.75 -5.40
C SER A 34 -2.70 -10.57 -4.64
N SER A 35 -2.20 -11.67 -5.22
CA SER A 35 -1.16 -12.51 -4.60
C SER A 35 0.19 -11.80 -4.53
N GLN A 36 0.66 -11.22 -5.64
CA GLN A 36 1.92 -10.46 -5.66
C GLN A 36 1.88 -9.25 -4.73
N LEU A 37 0.74 -8.56 -4.69
CA LEU A 37 0.56 -7.44 -3.78
C LEU A 37 0.59 -7.91 -2.32
N LYS A 38 -0.09 -9.01 -1.99
CA LYS A 38 -0.09 -9.58 -0.64
C LYS A 38 1.30 -10.01 -0.20
N GLU A 39 2.04 -10.75 -1.03
CA GLU A 39 3.41 -11.19 -0.74
C GLU A 39 4.35 -10.01 -0.48
N TYR A 40 4.26 -8.96 -1.30
CA TYR A 40 5.03 -7.74 -1.10
C TYR A 40 4.69 -7.07 0.25
N LEU A 41 3.41 -6.94 0.59
CA LEU A 41 2.97 -6.30 1.82
C LEU A 41 3.32 -7.12 3.07
N ASP A 42 3.19 -8.45 3.00
CA ASP A 42 3.61 -9.34 4.09
C ASP A 42 5.11 -9.28 4.34
N THR A 43 5.91 -9.16 3.27
CA THR A 43 7.38 -9.07 3.36
C THR A 43 7.86 -7.72 3.90
N ASN A 44 7.25 -6.62 3.46
CA ASN A 44 7.74 -5.27 3.76
C ASN A 44 7.03 -4.61 4.95
N TYR A 45 5.78 -5.01 5.26
CA TYR A 45 4.95 -4.41 6.30
C TYR A 45 4.22 -5.47 7.14
N PRO A 46 4.92 -6.50 7.67
CA PRO A 46 4.28 -7.67 8.28
C PRO A 46 3.28 -7.30 9.37
N GLY A 47 1.99 -7.55 9.09
CA GLY A 47 0.87 -7.25 9.98
C GLY A 47 0.72 -5.77 10.37
N GLN A 48 1.20 -4.85 9.53
CA GLN A 48 1.07 -3.40 9.68
C GLN A 48 0.38 -2.75 8.47
N TYR A 49 -0.42 -3.52 7.72
CA TYR A 49 -1.10 -3.04 6.52
C TYR A 49 -2.58 -3.42 6.50
N SER A 50 -3.35 -2.65 5.74
CA SER A 50 -4.73 -2.93 5.33
C SER A 50 -4.86 -2.70 3.83
N VAL A 51 -5.61 -3.56 3.14
CA VAL A 51 -5.91 -3.42 1.70
C VAL A 51 -7.42 -3.37 1.52
N GLN A 52 -7.88 -2.39 0.76
CA GLN A 52 -9.26 -2.28 0.32
C GLN A 52 -9.30 -2.27 -1.21
N LEU A 53 -9.99 -3.25 -1.80
CA LEU A 53 -10.31 -3.22 -3.22
C LEU A 53 -11.54 -2.34 -3.43
N LYS A 54 -11.39 -1.24 -4.17
CA LYS A 54 -12.51 -0.37 -4.58
C LYS A 54 -12.52 -0.29 -6.10
N ARG A 55 -13.59 -0.85 -6.70
CA ARG A 55 -13.73 -1.01 -8.15
C ARG A 55 -12.53 -1.76 -8.74
N ASP A 56 -11.63 -1.05 -9.41
CA ASP A 56 -10.46 -1.53 -10.13
C ASP A 56 -9.14 -1.12 -9.45
N LYS A 57 -9.18 -0.65 -8.20
CA LYS A 57 -8.02 -0.12 -7.50
C LYS A 57 -7.86 -0.73 -6.11
N PHE A 58 -6.65 -1.15 -5.79
CA PHE A 58 -6.21 -1.47 -4.45
C PHE A 58 -5.81 -0.17 -3.74
N ARG A 59 -6.54 0.17 -2.68
CA ARG A 59 -6.11 1.17 -1.70
C ARG A 59 -5.39 0.44 -0.58
N ILE A 60 -4.14 0.79 -0.38
CA ILE A 60 -3.27 0.21 0.63
C ILE A 60 -3.04 1.27 1.69
N THR A 61 -3.18 0.89 2.95
CA THR A 61 -2.82 1.70 4.10
C THR A 61 -1.79 0.92 4.90
N VAL A 62 -0.60 1.48 5.10
CA VAL A 62 0.45 0.91 5.95
C VAL A 62 0.71 1.86 7.11
N GLY A 63 0.81 1.36 8.33
CA GLY A 63 1.16 2.20 9.47
C GLY A 63 0.38 1.89 10.73
N SER A 64 1.12 2.04 11.84
CA SER A 64 0.76 1.90 13.24
C SER A 64 -0.20 0.76 13.56
N ARG A 65 0.38 -0.41 13.88
CA ARG A 65 -0.21 -1.28 14.90
C ARG A 65 -0.42 -0.40 16.14
N VAL A 66 -1.68 -0.09 16.45
CA VAL A 66 -2.07 0.24 17.82
C VAL A 66 -1.51 -0.88 18.68
N ARG A 67 -0.58 -0.50 19.55
CA ARG A 67 0.02 -1.38 20.54
C ARG A 67 -1.03 -1.85 21.53
#